data_AF-A0A7C1AFC4-F1
#
_entry.id   AF-A0A7C1AFC4-F1
#
_cell.length_a   1.000
_cell.length_b   1.000
_cell.length_c   1.000
_cell.angle_alpha   90.00
_cell.angle_beta   90.00
_cell.angle_gamma   90.00
#
_symmetry.space_group_name_H-M   'P 1'
#
loop_
_entity.id
_entity.type
_entity.pdbx_description
1 polymer ?
#
loop_
_entity_poly.entity_id
_entity_poly.type
_entity_poly.pdbx_seq_one_letter_code
_entity_poly.pdbx_strand_id
1 'polypeptide(L)'
;YCWEYLSKGGAIKPECHECITYRSRSRRCYELRDLPEGLGCLRLYCKSSCEDCDYYGIVSGQGINVMVLSEGNRILTDYDENSNNGIHIRFVTSEYECAMMIEKFRPDYIVVDCTLGKKRTEVLCRSLFNDPRIPVVRLILSSKIKKLSEYCDKEVFGWIKKPFTVRQLMDCIEGTA
;
A
#
# COMPACT_ATOMS: atom_id res chain seq x y z
N TYR A 1 10.67 -4.44 1.58
CA TYR A 1 10.36 -5.88 1.41
C TYR A 1 11.37 -6.76 2.12
N CYS A 2 11.05 -8.02 2.44
CA CYS A 2 11.98 -8.92 3.13
C CYS A 2 13.27 -9.15 2.31
N TRP A 3 13.19 -9.31 0.99
CA TRP A 3 14.35 -9.52 0.14
C TRP A 3 15.27 -8.29 0.02
N GLU A 4 14.72 -7.08 0.05
CA GLU A 4 15.51 -5.83 0.08
C GLU A 4 16.22 -5.64 1.42
N TYR A 5 15.52 -5.97 2.52
CA TYR A 5 16.12 -5.94 3.85
C TYR A 5 17.28 -6.94 3.94
N LEU A 6 17.06 -8.16 3.45
CA LEU A 6 18.06 -9.22 3.43
C LEU A 6 19.22 -8.95 2.47
N SER A 7 19.00 -8.17 1.39
CA SER A 7 20.07 -7.78 0.46
C SER A 7 20.94 -6.66 1.02
N LYS A 8 20.52 -5.94 2.07
CA LYS A 8 21.24 -4.82 2.70
C LYS A 8 21.76 -3.79 1.70
N GLY A 9 20.98 -3.50 0.65
CA GLY A 9 21.35 -2.57 -0.42
C GLY A 9 22.26 -3.15 -1.50
N GLY A 10 22.63 -4.43 -1.41
CA GLY A 10 23.28 -5.18 -2.47
C GLY A 10 22.30 -5.80 -3.46
N ALA A 11 22.83 -6.61 -4.38
CA ALA A 11 22.03 -7.37 -5.33
C ALA A 11 21.05 -8.30 -4.60
N ILE A 12 19.82 -8.38 -5.13
CA ILE A 12 18.83 -9.33 -4.63
C ILE A 12 19.37 -10.73 -4.87
N LYS A 13 19.33 -11.53 -3.82
CA LYS A 13 19.73 -12.93 -3.84
C LYS A 13 18.93 -13.71 -4.90
N PRO A 14 19.55 -14.47 -5.81
CA PRO A 14 18.86 -15.20 -6.87
C PRO A 14 17.75 -16.10 -6.32
N GLU A 15 17.92 -16.62 -5.11
CA GLU A 15 16.97 -17.46 -4.40
C GLU A 15 15.67 -16.72 -4.04
N CYS A 16 15.72 -15.39 -3.89
CA CYS A 16 14.52 -14.58 -3.68
C CYS A 16 13.62 -14.59 -4.93
N HIS A 17 14.16 -14.72 -6.15
CA HIS A 17 13.38 -14.60 -7.38
C HIS A 17 12.34 -15.73 -7.54
N GLU A 18 12.57 -16.88 -6.91
CA GLU A 18 11.65 -18.03 -6.93
C GLU A 18 10.65 -18.03 -5.78
N CYS A 19 10.89 -17.23 -4.75
CA CYS A 19 10.02 -17.15 -3.57
C CYS A 19 8.65 -16.58 -3.95
N ILE A 20 7.56 -17.21 -3.50
CA ILE A 20 6.21 -16.69 -3.77
C ILE A 20 6.03 -15.29 -3.20
N THR A 21 6.66 -14.95 -2.07
CA THR A 21 6.60 -13.59 -1.52
C THR A 21 7.20 -12.58 -2.49
N TYR A 22 8.31 -12.93 -3.15
CA TYR A 22 8.92 -12.09 -4.18
C TYR A 22 8.08 -12.04 -5.46
N ARG A 23 7.59 -13.20 -5.94
CA ARG A 23 6.81 -13.32 -7.18
C ARG A 23 5.43 -12.67 -7.09
N SER A 24 4.75 -12.85 -5.96
CA SER A 24 3.51 -12.14 -5.61
C SER A 24 3.77 -10.70 -5.19
N ARG A 25 5.05 -10.34 -5.00
CA ARG A 25 5.51 -9.05 -4.51
C ARG A 25 4.84 -8.66 -3.18
N SER A 26 4.59 -9.61 -2.30
CA SER A 26 3.95 -9.34 -1.01
C SER A 26 4.83 -8.46 -0.12
N ARG A 27 4.20 -7.44 0.48
CA ARG A 27 4.86 -6.40 1.29
C ARG A 27 5.44 -6.93 2.58
N ARG A 28 4.76 -7.89 3.19
CA ARG A 28 5.14 -8.54 4.45
C ARG A 28 5.10 -10.03 4.22
N CYS A 29 6.27 -10.67 4.20
CA CYS A 29 6.37 -12.12 3.96
C CYS A 29 5.49 -12.96 4.89
N TYR A 30 5.27 -12.48 6.12
CA TYR A 30 4.43 -13.14 7.10
C TYR A 30 2.93 -13.07 6.80
N GLU A 31 2.44 -12.16 5.95
CA GLU A 31 1.02 -12.11 5.54
C GLU A 31 0.64 -13.29 4.66
N LEU A 32 1.63 -13.88 4.00
CA LEU A 32 1.43 -15.08 3.20
C LEU A 32 1.65 -16.35 4.02
N ARG A 33 2.08 -16.27 5.28
CA ARG A 33 2.41 -17.45 6.11
C ARG A 33 1.28 -18.48 6.17
N ASP A 34 0.04 -18.02 6.15
CA ASP A 34 -1.14 -18.86 6.37
C ASP A 34 -1.72 -19.43 5.05
N LEU A 35 -1.01 -19.26 3.92
CA LEU A 35 -1.38 -19.93 2.67
C LEU A 35 -1.29 -21.47 2.83
N PRO A 36 -2.29 -22.22 2.32
CA PRO A 36 -2.27 -23.69 2.34
C PRO A 36 -0.97 -24.25 1.74
N GLU A 37 -0.57 -25.42 2.22
CA GLU A 37 0.63 -26.16 1.76
C GLU A 37 1.99 -25.49 2.08
N GLY A 38 2.02 -24.48 2.97
CA GLY A 38 3.27 -23.84 3.38
C GLY A 38 3.91 -22.99 2.29
N LEU A 39 3.14 -22.68 1.23
CA LEU A 39 3.60 -21.96 0.05
C LEU A 39 4.00 -20.52 0.34
N GLY A 40 3.23 -19.82 1.17
CA GLY A 40 3.30 -18.37 1.24
C GLY A 40 4.51 -17.77 1.97
N CYS A 41 5.13 -18.56 2.84
CA CYS A 41 6.45 -18.29 3.38
C CYS A 41 7.21 -19.62 3.38
N LEU A 42 7.41 -20.19 2.18
CA LEU A 42 8.19 -21.41 2.03
C LEU A 42 9.53 -21.22 2.75
N ARG A 43 9.66 -21.90 3.89
CA ARG A 43 10.88 -22.08 4.69
C ARG A 43 12.08 -22.62 3.89
N LEU A 44 11.96 -22.73 2.57
CA LEU A 44 13.05 -23.05 1.66
C LEU A 44 14.26 -22.15 1.92
N TYR A 45 14.07 -20.85 2.24
CA TYR A 45 15.18 -19.89 2.27
C TYR A 45 15.20 -18.87 3.43
N CYS A 46 14.17 -18.81 4.29
CA CYS A 46 14.26 -18.12 5.58
C CYS A 46 14.88 -19.06 6.61
N LYS A 47 16.03 -18.69 7.18
CA LYS A 47 16.80 -19.55 8.10
C LYS A 47 16.13 -19.76 9.47
N SER A 48 15.13 -18.95 9.82
CA SER A 48 14.55 -18.90 11.15
C SER A 48 13.03 -18.67 11.11
N SER A 49 12.34 -18.92 12.23
CA SER A 49 10.92 -18.63 12.39
C SER A 49 10.65 -17.12 12.24
N CYS A 50 9.41 -16.69 12.00
CA CYS A 50 9.11 -15.24 11.97
C CYS A 50 9.45 -14.56 13.30
N GLU A 51 9.30 -15.25 14.42
CA GLU A 51 9.64 -14.76 15.77
C GLU A 51 11.15 -14.46 15.92
N ASP A 52 11.97 -15.17 15.15
CA ASP A 52 13.44 -15.05 15.12
C ASP A 52 13.95 -14.30 13.88
N CYS A 53 13.09 -13.51 13.22
CA CYS A 53 13.43 -12.80 11.99
C CYS A 53 13.61 -11.30 12.26
N ASP A 54 14.83 -10.78 12.07
CA ASP A 54 15.14 -9.35 12.25
C ASP A 54 14.23 -8.45 11.41
N TYR A 55 13.91 -8.87 10.18
CA TYR A 55 12.95 -8.16 9.33
C TYR A 55 11.57 -8.13 9.99
N TYR A 56 11.08 -9.28 10.46
CA TYR A 56 9.80 -9.37 11.16
C TYR A 56 9.80 -8.45 12.38
N GLY A 57 10.78 -8.52 13.28
CA GLY A 57 10.82 -7.67 14.48
C GLY A 57 10.83 -6.16 14.21
N ILE A 58 11.38 -5.72 13.07
CA ILE A 58 11.43 -4.31 12.68
C ILE A 58 10.11 -3.83 12.05
N VAL A 59 9.49 -4.66 11.20
CA VAL A 59 8.26 -4.29 10.49
C VAL A 59 6.99 -4.80 11.16
N SER A 60 7.10 -5.70 12.14
CA SER A 60 6.00 -6.12 13.01
C SER A 60 5.61 -4.94 13.89
N GLY A 61 4.37 -4.47 13.75
CA GLY A 61 3.89 -3.31 14.49
C GLY A 61 4.19 -1.96 13.83
N GLN A 62 4.83 -1.91 12.65
CA GLN A 62 4.79 -0.69 11.84
C GLN A 62 3.35 -0.43 11.39
N GLY A 63 2.88 0.79 11.67
CA GLY A 63 1.57 1.25 11.22
C GLY A 63 1.44 1.29 9.71
N ILE A 64 0.20 1.34 9.23
CA ILE A 64 -0.11 1.39 7.80
C ILE A 64 0.15 2.81 7.29
N ASN A 65 1.04 3.00 6.31
CA ASN A 65 1.29 4.30 5.71
C ASN A 65 0.29 4.55 4.58
N VAL A 66 -0.61 5.51 4.76
CA VAL A 66 -1.59 5.90 3.73
C VAL A 66 -1.26 7.30 3.23
N MET A 67 -1.09 7.45 1.91
CA MET A 67 -0.93 8.75 1.29
C MET A 67 -2.23 9.16 0.62
N VAL A 68 -2.69 10.39 0.85
CA VAL A 68 -3.96 10.90 0.33
C VAL A 68 -3.67 12.05 -0.63
N LEU A 69 -3.93 11.84 -1.91
CA LEU A 69 -3.82 12.87 -2.94
C LEU A 69 -5.15 13.61 -3.12
N SER A 70 -5.16 14.91 -2.80
CA SER A 70 -6.34 15.79 -2.87
C SER A 70 -5.96 17.24 -3.14
N GLU A 71 -6.55 17.86 -4.16
CA GLU A 71 -6.29 19.27 -4.54
C GLU A 71 -6.93 20.31 -3.60
N GLY A 72 -7.64 19.90 -2.55
CA GLY A 72 -8.22 20.83 -1.58
C GLY A 72 -9.69 20.53 -1.30
N ASN A 73 -9.90 19.61 -0.37
CA ASN A 73 -11.13 19.39 0.38
C ASN A 73 -10.77 18.51 1.58
N ARG A 74 -11.42 18.71 2.74
CA ARG A 74 -11.31 17.78 3.87
C ARG A 74 -11.98 16.46 3.49
N ILE A 75 -11.22 15.57 2.86
CA ILE A 75 -11.65 14.21 2.52
C ILE A 75 -11.78 13.38 3.79
N LEU A 76 -10.80 13.51 4.69
CA LEU A 76 -10.82 12.92 6.03
C LEU A 76 -11.42 13.91 7.02
N THR A 77 -12.35 13.45 7.86
CA THR A 77 -13.13 14.32 8.76
C THR A 77 -12.69 14.25 10.22
N ASP A 78 -12.13 13.12 10.64
CA ASP A 78 -11.74 12.78 12.01
C ASP A 78 -10.22 12.61 12.17
N TYR A 79 -9.44 13.13 11.23
CA TYR A 79 -7.99 13.02 11.28
C TYR A 79 -7.40 13.87 12.40
N ASP A 80 -6.70 13.22 13.34
CA ASP A 80 -5.80 13.87 14.28
C ASP A 80 -4.42 13.22 14.17
N GLU A 81 -3.40 14.02 13.88
CA GLU A 81 -1.99 13.59 13.77
C GLU A 81 -1.48 12.96 15.08
N ASN A 82 -2.09 13.28 16.22
CA ASN A 82 -1.70 12.74 17.53
C ASN A 82 -2.39 11.42 17.89
N SER A 83 -3.35 10.95 17.08
CA SER A 83 -4.05 9.70 17.34
C SER A 83 -3.18 8.50 16.95
N ASN A 84 -2.75 7.72 17.94
CA ASN A 84 -1.89 6.56 17.70
C ASN A 84 -2.73 5.31 17.31
N ASN A 85 -3.33 5.35 16.12
CA ASN A 85 -4.17 4.27 15.60
C ASN A 85 -3.36 3.24 14.78
N GLY A 86 -2.03 3.30 14.81
CA GLY A 86 -1.19 2.46 13.94
C GLY A 86 -1.42 2.72 12.45
N ILE A 87 -1.90 3.91 12.08
CA ILE A 87 -2.02 4.38 10.70
C ILE A 87 -1.34 5.73 10.59
N HIS A 88 -0.46 5.89 9.61
CA HIS A 88 0.21 7.15 9.33
C HIS A 88 -0.35 7.72 8.04
N ILE A 89 -1.07 8.83 8.14
CA ILE A 89 -1.73 9.44 6.98
C ILE A 89 -0.93 10.67 6.55
N ARG A 90 -0.63 10.79 5.27
CA ARG A 90 0.02 11.97 4.70
C ARG A 90 -0.78 12.53 3.54
N PHE A 91 -1.12 13.81 3.64
CA PHE A 91 -1.80 14.52 2.55
C PHE A 91 -0.76 15.07 1.58
N VAL A 92 -1.04 14.90 0.29
CA VAL A 92 -0.32 15.51 -0.82
C VAL A 92 -1.33 16.20 -1.73
N THR A 93 -0.95 17.34 -2.28
CA THR A 93 -1.86 18.21 -3.05
C THR A 93 -1.66 18.13 -4.55
N SER A 94 -0.52 17.59 -4.98
CA SER A 94 -0.15 17.49 -6.40
C SER A 94 0.50 16.16 -6.73
N GLU A 95 0.43 15.79 -8.01
CA GLU A 95 1.06 14.58 -8.56
C GLU A 95 2.59 14.62 -8.38
N TYR A 96 3.18 15.82 -8.50
CA TYR A 96 4.61 16.02 -8.29
C TYR A 96 5.03 15.77 -6.84
N GLU A 97 4.28 16.33 -5.88
CA GLU A 97 4.53 16.09 -4.45
C GLU A 97 4.36 14.60 -4.10
N CYS A 98 3.32 13.97 -4.64
CA CYS A 98 3.11 12.52 -4.53
C CYS A 98 4.36 11.74 -5.00
N ALA A 99 4.88 12.04 -6.19
CA ALA A 99 6.07 11.42 -6.76
C ALA A 99 7.35 11.63 -5.92
N MET A 100 7.52 12.80 -5.31
CA MET A 100 8.66 13.07 -4.42
C MET A 100 8.56 12.33 -3.09
N MET A 101 7.34 12.18 -2.56
CA MET A 101 7.11 11.59 -1.25
C MET A 101 7.14 10.07 -1.26
N ILE A 102 6.88 9.46 -2.41
CA ILE A 102 6.89 8.00 -2.61
C ILE A 102 8.15 7.33 -2.03
N GLU A 103 9.35 7.84 -2.34
CA GLU A 103 10.61 7.19 -1.92
C GLU A 103 10.84 7.26 -0.41
N LYS A 104 10.46 8.39 0.19
CA LYS A 104 10.69 8.68 1.62
C LYS A 104 9.60 8.09 2.51
N PHE A 105 8.35 8.20 2.09
CA PHE A 105 7.18 7.81 2.85
C PHE A 105 6.79 6.34 2.63
N ARG A 106 7.13 5.78 1.46
CA ARG A 106 6.82 4.39 1.06
C ARG A 106 5.38 3.99 1.41
N PRO A 107 4.37 4.61 0.79
CA PRO A 107 2.97 4.33 1.11
C PRO A 107 2.61 2.85 0.89
N ASP A 108 1.77 2.30 1.77
CA ASP A 108 1.06 1.03 1.60
C ASP A 108 -0.15 1.22 0.67
N TYR A 109 -0.88 2.31 0.91
CA TYR A 109 -2.07 2.68 0.16
C TYR A 109 -1.94 4.13 -0.33
N ILE A 110 -2.42 4.37 -1.56
CA ILE A 110 -2.62 5.73 -2.04
C ILE A 110 -4.12 5.93 -2.27
N VAL A 111 -4.70 6.88 -1.55
CA VAL A 111 -6.05 7.36 -1.82
C VAL A 111 -5.97 8.48 -2.85
N VAL A 112 -6.61 8.29 -4.00
CA VAL A 112 -6.68 9.30 -5.07
C VAL A 112 -8.06 9.93 -5.09
N ASP A 113 -8.13 11.25 -4.93
CA ASP A 113 -9.38 11.98 -5.10
C ASP A 113 -9.78 12.10 -6.58
N CYS A 114 -10.94 11.54 -6.93
CA CYS A 114 -11.49 11.62 -8.29
C CYS A 114 -12.05 13.01 -8.68
N THR A 115 -11.96 14.05 -7.84
CA THR A 115 -12.31 15.42 -8.27
C THR A 115 -11.41 15.97 -9.36
N LEU A 116 -10.25 15.36 -9.58
CA LEU A 116 -9.32 15.67 -10.69
C LEU A 116 -9.95 15.43 -12.08
N GLY A 117 -11.06 14.68 -12.14
CA GLY A 117 -11.73 14.30 -13.37
C GLY A 117 -11.23 12.95 -13.91
N LYS A 118 -12.14 12.20 -14.56
CA LYS A 118 -11.95 10.79 -14.94
C LYS A 118 -10.63 10.51 -15.67
N LYS A 119 -10.39 11.19 -16.79
CA LYS A 119 -9.20 10.97 -17.63
C LYS A 119 -7.90 11.20 -16.85
N ARG A 120 -7.88 12.24 -16.01
CA ARG A 120 -6.69 12.60 -15.22
C ARG A 120 -6.44 11.57 -14.11
N THR A 121 -7.51 11.15 -13.42
CA THR A 121 -7.45 10.08 -12.43
C THR A 121 -6.95 8.75 -13.02
N GLU A 122 -7.43 8.35 -14.20
CA GLU A 122 -6.97 7.13 -14.89
C GLU A 122 -5.47 7.20 -15.24
N VAL A 123 -5.02 8.30 -15.86
CA VAL A 123 -3.60 8.50 -16.21
C VAL A 123 -2.71 8.48 -14.97
N LEU A 124 -3.17 9.09 -13.89
CA LEU A 124 -2.45 9.11 -12.63
C LEU A 124 -2.38 7.72 -11.99
N CYS A 125 -3.49 6.99 -11.92
CA CYS A 125 -3.52 5.63 -11.36
C CYS A 125 -2.58 4.72 -12.14
N ARG A 126 -2.60 4.79 -13.47
CA ARG A 126 -1.68 4.03 -14.32
C ARG A 126 -0.22 4.42 -14.09
N SER A 127 0.07 5.70 -13.92
CA SER A 127 1.44 6.18 -13.63
C SER A 127 1.93 5.67 -12.27
N LEU A 128 1.09 5.74 -11.24
CA LEU A 128 1.41 5.27 -9.89
C LEU A 128 1.54 3.75 -9.82
N PHE A 129 0.68 3.02 -10.54
CA PHE A 129 0.71 1.56 -10.60
C PHE A 129 1.97 1.04 -11.30
N ASN A 130 2.45 1.75 -12.32
CA ASN A 130 3.66 1.40 -13.08
C ASN A 130 4.95 2.03 -12.52
N ASP A 131 4.88 2.82 -11.43
CA ASP A 131 6.05 3.47 -10.87
C ASP A 131 7.00 2.41 -10.26
N PRO A 132 8.22 2.23 -10.79
CA PRO A 132 9.14 1.20 -10.32
C PRO A 132 9.64 1.46 -8.89
N ARG A 133 9.52 2.69 -8.40
CA ARG A 133 9.89 3.08 -7.03
C ARG A 133 8.84 2.66 -6.01
N ILE A 134 7.64 2.29 -6.46
CA ILE A 134 6.57 1.76 -5.62
C ILE A 134 6.26 0.32 -6.05
N PRO A 135 6.99 -0.67 -5.53
CA PRO A 135 6.52 -2.03 -5.67
C PRO A 135 5.24 -2.11 -4.82
N VAL A 136 4.08 -2.38 -5.44
CA VAL A 136 2.83 -2.81 -4.77
C VAL A 136 2.15 -1.79 -3.87
N VAL A 137 1.87 -0.60 -4.42
CA VAL A 137 0.87 0.28 -3.80
C VAL A 137 -0.54 -0.10 -4.21
N ARG A 138 -1.42 -0.17 -3.22
CA ARG A 138 -2.85 -0.38 -3.44
C ARG A 138 -3.53 0.97 -3.63
N LEU A 139 -4.11 1.18 -4.80
CA LEU A 139 -4.81 2.42 -5.13
C LEU A 139 -6.26 2.35 -4.63
N ILE A 140 -6.66 3.31 -3.81
CA ILE A 140 -8.04 3.48 -3.35
C ILE A 140 -8.60 4.75 -4.01
N LEU A 141 -9.72 4.64 -4.69
CA LEU A 141 -10.38 5.79 -5.29
C LEU A 141 -11.34 6.44 -4.31
N SER A 142 -11.27 7.76 -4.17
CA SER A 142 -12.16 8.56 -3.33
C SER A 142 -13.09 9.41 -4.20
N SER A 143 -14.40 9.22 -4.08
CA SER A 143 -15.37 10.03 -4.83
C SER A 143 -16.71 10.20 -4.11
N LYS A 144 -17.54 11.15 -4.55
CA LYS A 144 -18.88 11.37 -3.96
C LYS A 144 -19.91 10.32 -4.42
N ILE A 145 -19.73 9.78 -5.64
CA ILE A 145 -20.69 8.91 -6.32
C ILE A 145 -19.99 7.59 -6.64
N LYS A 146 -20.58 6.47 -6.20
CA LYS A 146 -20.07 5.13 -6.47
C LYS A 146 -20.24 4.82 -7.97
N LYS A 147 -19.18 5.02 -8.74
CA LYS A 147 -19.11 4.66 -10.17
C LYS A 147 -17.96 3.67 -10.42
N LEU A 148 -18.03 2.50 -9.77
CA LEU A 148 -16.97 1.47 -9.91
C LEU A 148 -16.81 0.98 -11.35
N SER A 149 -17.90 0.90 -12.13
CA SER A 149 -17.86 0.42 -13.51
C SER A 149 -17.00 1.28 -14.44
N GLU A 150 -16.64 2.49 -14.04
CA GLU A 150 -15.80 3.41 -14.83
C GLU A 150 -14.30 3.31 -14.51
N TYR A 151 -13.91 2.64 -13.42
CA TYR A 151 -12.52 2.56 -12.93
C TYR A 151 -12.08 1.16 -12.50
N CYS A 152 -12.90 0.13 -12.72
CA CYS A 152 -12.61 -1.26 -12.40
C CYS A 152 -11.60 -1.86 -13.38
N ASP A 153 -10.34 -1.48 -13.25
CA ASP A 153 -9.20 -2.18 -13.82
C ASP A 153 -8.41 -2.89 -12.70
N LYS A 154 -7.55 -3.85 -13.06
CA LYS A 154 -6.68 -4.61 -12.12
C LYS A 154 -5.80 -3.71 -11.23
N GLU A 155 -5.71 -2.43 -11.54
CA GLU A 155 -4.86 -1.43 -10.89
C GLU A 155 -5.50 -0.82 -9.62
N VAL A 156 -6.83 -0.86 -9.49
CA VAL A 156 -7.55 -0.24 -8.38
C VAL A 156 -7.95 -1.29 -7.33
N PHE A 157 -7.48 -1.09 -6.10
CA PHE A 157 -7.76 -1.99 -4.96
C PHE A 157 -9.16 -1.80 -4.40
N GLY A 158 -9.65 -0.57 -4.32
CA GLY A 158 -10.93 -0.29 -3.69
C GLY A 158 -11.45 1.11 -3.97
N TRP A 159 -12.66 1.37 -3.48
CA TRP A 159 -13.31 2.66 -3.59
C TRP A 159 -13.94 3.05 -2.26
N ILE A 160 -13.76 4.33 -1.88
CA ILE A 160 -14.32 4.91 -0.66
C ILE A 160 -15.13 6.17 -0.99
N LYS A 161 -16.29 6.31 -0.33
CA LYS A 161 -17.14 7.48 -0.49
C LYS A 161 -16.57 8.64 0.33
N LYS A 162 -16.36 9.80 -0.29
CA LYS A 162 -15.95 11.02 0.43
C LYS A 162 -17.14 11.90 0.84
N PRO A 163 -17.05 12.63 1.98
CA PRO A 163 -15.98 12.55 2.98
C PRO A 163 -16.07 11.24 3.80
N PHE A 164 -14.93 10.77 4.32
CA PHE A 164 -14.84 9.55 5.12
C PHE A 164 -14.05 9.74 6.41
N THR A 165 -14.14 8.74 7.30
CA THR A 165 -13.41 8.66 8.56
C THR A 165 -12.18 7.76 8.46
N VAL A 166 -11.23 7.87 9.40
CA VAL A 166 -10.09 6.94 9.53
C VAL A 166 -10.60 5.50 9.65
N ARG A 167 -11.69 5.29 10.39
CA ARG A 167 -12.31 3.96 10.54
C ARG A 167 -12.80 3.40 9.20
N GLN A 168 -13.51 4.18 8.40
CA GLN A 168 -13.98 3.75 7.08
C GLN A 168 -12.83 3.45 6.11
N LEU A 169 -11.73 4.19 6.23
CA LEU A 169 -10.51 3.90 5.48
C LEU A 169 -9.90 2.55 5.90
N MET A 170 -9.85 2.25 7.20
CA MET A 170 -9.39 0.95 7.71
C MET A 170 -10.30 -0.19 7.26
N ASP A 171 -11.63 -0.03 7.34
CA ASP A 171 -12.59 -1.03 6.86
C ASP A 171 -12.40 -1.30 5.35
N CYS A 172 -12.10 -0.26 4.56
CA CYS A 172 -11.79 -0.39 3.14
C CYS A 172 -10.46 -1.12 2.88
N ILE A 173 -9.47 -0.95 3.77
CA ILE A 173 -8.16 -1.59 3.68
C ILE A 173 -8.24 -3.09 4.04
N GLU A 174 -9.04 -3.43 5.06
CA GLU A 174 -9.26 -4.80 5.53
C GLU A 174 -10.19 -5.62 4.61
N GLY A 175 -10.91 -4.95 3.69
CA GLY A 175 -11.82 -5.61 2.75
C GLY A 175 -13.17 -5.97 3.36
N THR A 176 -13.52 -5.35 4.48
CA THR A 176 -14.78 -5.52 5.22
C THR A 176 -15.86 -4.50 4.84
N ALA A 177 -15.57 -3.61 3.86
CA ALA A 177 -16.43 -2.51 3.42
C ALA A 177 -17.31 -2.80 2.19
#